data_AF-A0A5B0SLT2-F1
#
_entry.id   AF-A0A5B0SLT2-F1
#
_cell.length_a   1.000
_cell.length_b   1.000
_cell.length_c   1.000
_cell.angle_alpha   90.00
_cell.angle_beta   90.00
_cell.angle_gamma   90.00
#
_symmetry.space_group_name_H-M   'P 1'
#
loop_
_entity.id
_entity.type
_entity.pdbx_description
1 polymer ?
#
loop_
_entity_poly.entity_id
_entity_poly.type
_entity_poly.pdbx_seq_one_letter_code
_entity_poly.pdbx_strand_id
1 'polypeptide(L)'
;MTAGTALLVSLTGTIPVHYRALSYNIPIAIWLPFEFPTEPPIIYLTPTNEMIIRKGTHVEPGGKCIAGYFNSWQSKPEACSLKELLEFLQDVFSREPPLYSKPKPPAPAYSSQPPTSQITSTSSQQQQQQQQPPRPPLPPQLARSLSTNSSLAHPDPQSRPTPPIRPPLPPPLYSQSSQSLTPSSSTPPLHLRPNSNSIQFIPTPQLGLTL
;
A
#
# COMPACT_ATOMS: atom_id res chain seq x y z
N MET A 1 26.09 2.83 -30.47
CA MET A 1 24.85 2.07 -30.21
C MET A 1 23.72 2.81 -30.89
N THR A 2 22.99 2.19 -31.81
CA THR A 2 21.86 2.83 -32.50
C THR A 2 20.65 2.80 -31.57
N ALA A 3 20.07 3.97 -31.26
CA ALA A 3 18.82 4.03 -30.50
C ALA A 3 17.67 3.60 -31.43
N GLY A 4 17.18 2.38 -31.24
CA GLY A 4 15.99 1.86 -31.92
C GLY A 4 14.72 2.01 -31.09
N THR A 5 13.57 2.06 -31.75
CA THR A 5 12.27 1.84 -31.12
C THR A 5 11.79 0.42 -31.43
N ALA A 6 11.13 -0.23 -30.46
CA ALA A 6 10.61 -1.58 -30.60
C ALA A 6 9.16 -1.63 -30.07
N LEU A 7 8.33 -2.48 -30.68
CA LEU A 7 6.99 -2.77 -30.16
C LEU A 7 7.09 -3.90 -29.14
N LEU A 8 6.56 -3.68 -27.94
CA LEU A 8 6.66 -4.59 -26.80
C LEU A 8 5.26 -4.85 -26.22
N VAL A 9 5.03 -6.06 -25.72
CA VAL A 9 3.82 -6.37 -24.93
C VAL A 9 4.04 -5.87 -23.51
N SER A 10 3.09 -5.10 -22.97
CA SER A 10 3.12 -4.61 -21.59
C SER A 10 1.98 -5.21 -20.77
N LEU A 11 2.32 -5.84 -19.65
CA LEU A 11 1.38 -6.28 -18.63
C LEU A 11 1.47 -5.30 -17.46
N THR A 12 0.42 -4.50 -17.26
CA THR A 12 0.37 -3.49 -16.19
C THR A 12 -0.71 -3.84 -15.18
N GLY A 13 -0.41 -3.73 -13.89
CA GLY A 13 -1.32 -4.07 -12.81
C GLY A 13 -0.69 -3.83 -11.44
N THR A 14 -1.06 -4.65 -10.45
CA THR A 14 -0.48 -4.61 -9.11
C THR A 14 -0.12 -6.01 -8.63
N ILE A 15 0.99 -6.17 -7.91
CA ILE A 15 1.26 -7.38 -7.11
C ILE A 15 0.93 -7.15 -5.62
N PRO A 16 0.29 -8.10 -4.93
CA PRO A 16 0.04 -8.00 -3.50
C PRO A 16 1.33 -8.31 -2.72
N VAL A 17 1.63 -7.55 -1.67
CA VAL A 17 2.77 -7.79 -0.77
C VAL A 17 2.33 -7.61 0.68
N HIS A 18 2.91 -8.38 1.60
CA HIS A 18 2.56 -8.34 3.02
C HIS A 18 3.70 -7.72 3.83
N TYR A 19 3.51 -6.48 4.29
CA TYR A 19 4.50 -5.77 5.10
C TYR A 19 3.90 -5.34 6.43
N ARG A 20 4.53 -5.73 7.54
CA ARG A 20 4.12 -5.38 8.92
C ARG A 20 2.63 -5.62 9.20
N ALA A 21 2.16 -6.83 8.86
CA ALA A 21 0.76 -7.28 9.00
C ALA A 21 -0.28 -6.52 8.14
N LEU A 22 0.15 -5.64 7.23
CA LEU A 22 -0.71 -4.98 6.24
C LEU A 22 -0.43 -5.50 4.83
N SER A 23 -1.49 -5.60 4.04
CA SER A 23 -1.41 -5.99 2.62
C SER A 23 -1.39 -4.73 1.76
N TYR A 24 -0.38 -4.62 0.89
CA TYR A 24 -0.22 -3.50 -0.04
C TYR A 24 -0.27 -4.01 -1.47
N ASN A 25 -0.86 -3.23 -2.38
CA ASN A 25 -0.86 -3.50 -3.81
C ASN A 25 0.21 -2.63 -4.46
N ILE A 26 1.30 -3.24 -4.92
CA ILE A 26 2.44 -2.54 -5.53
C ILE A 26 2.21 -2.43 -7.04
N PRO A 27 1.95 -1.22 -7.58
CA PRO A 27 1.76 -1.02 -9.02
C PRO A 27 3.05 -1.29 -9.81
N ILE A 28 2.89 -2.07 -10.88
CA ILE A 28 3.98 -2.63 -11.67
C ILE A 28 3.60 -2.65 -13.17
N ALA A 29 4.60 -2.44 -14.03
CA ALA A 29 4.53 -2.66 -15.47
C ALA A 29 5.65 -3.62 -15.89
N ILE A 30 5.27 -4.68 -16.59
CA ILE A 30 6.14 -5.77 -17.05
C ILE A 30 6.15 -5.71 -18.57
N TRP A 31 7.29 -5.39 -19.16
CA TRP A 31 7.48 -5.34 -20.61
C TRP A 31 8.17 -6.63 -21.06
N LEU A 32 7.55 -7.34 -21.99
CA LEU A 32 8.11 -8.56 -22.56
C LEU A 32 8.92 -8.20 -23.82
N PRO A 33 10.23 -8.51 -23.89
CA PRO A 33 11.03 -8.36 -25.11
C PRO A 33 10.49 -9.25 -26.24
N PHE A 34 10.87 -8.95 -27.48
CA PHE A 34 10.46 -9.75 -28.64
C PHE A 34 11.00 -11.18 -28.54
N GLU A 35 12.21 -11.34 -28.01
CA GLU A 35 12.90 -12.60 -27.75
C GLU A 35 12.48 -13.27 -26.41
N PHE A 36 11.41 -12.85 -25.75
CA PHE A 36 10.90 -13.53 -24.55
C PHE A 36 10.45 -14.97 -24.87
N PRO A 37 10.83 -16.00 -24.07
CA PRO A 37 11.48 -15.94 -22.77
C PRO A 37 13.01 -16.05 -22.80
N THR A 38 13.67 -16.08 -23.96
CA THR A 38 15.14 -16.11 -24.06
C THR A 38 15.78 -14.88 -23.41
N GLU A 39 15.20 -13.70 -23.65
CA GLU A 39 15.51 -12.50 -22.88
C GLU A 39 14.57 -12.32 -21.68
N PRO A 40 15.08 -11.84 -20.52
CA PRO A 40 14.27 -11.60 -19.33
C PRO A 40 13.28 -10.44 -19.53
N PRO A 41 12.13 -10.44 -18.82
CA PRO A 41 11.18 -9.34 -18.87
C PRO A 41 11.76 -8.09 -18.19
N ILE A 42 11.43 -6.91 -18.75
CA ILE A 42 11.86 -5.62 -18.19
C ILE A 42 10.75 -5.10 -17.26
N ILE A 43 11.05 -4.98 -15.97
CA ILE A 43 10.07 -4.65 -14.95
C ILE A 43 10.31 -3.26 -14.36
N TYR A 44 9.26 -2.44 -14.32
CA TYR A 44 9.23 -1.13 -13.69
C TYR A 44 8.10 -1.03 -12.66
N LEU A 45 8.35 -0.34 -11.56
CA LEU A 45 7.32 0.13 -10.65
C LEU A 45 6.62 1.36 -11.23
N THR A 46 5.30 1.43 -11.06
CA THR A 46 4.46 2.51 -11.61
C THR A 46 3.78 3.30 -10.48
N PRO A 47 4.55 4.08 -9.68
CA PRO A 47 4.01 4.83 -8.55
C PRO A 47 2.91 5.81 -8.96
N THR A 48 1.90 5.97 -8.10
CA THR A 48 0.91 7.05 -8.26
C THR A 48 1.52 8.40 -7.86
N ASN A 49 0.81 9.50 -8.15
CA ASN A 49 1.21 10.84 -7.72
C ASN A 49 1.39 10.99 -6.20
N GLU A 50 0.78 10.12 -5.38
CA GLU A 50 0.93 10.09 -3.92
C GLU A 50 2.04 9.12 -3.43
N MET A 51 2.81 8.49 -4.34
CA MET A 51 3.88 7.55 -4.01
C MET A 51 5.28 8.07 -4.38
N ILE A 52 6.31 7.55 -3.70
CA ILE A 52 7.73 7.75 -3.98
C ILE A 52 8.42 6.38 -4.06
N ILE A 53 9.30 6.20 -5.06
CA ILE A 53 10.19 5.04 -5.15
C ILE A 53 11.32 5.16 -4.13
N ARG A 54 11.48 4.13 -3.30
CA ARG A 54 12.67 3.93 -2.47
C ARG A 54 13.67 3.10 -3.26
N LYS A 55 14.84 3.68 -3.56
CA LYS A 55 15.99 2.91 -4.07
C LYS A 55 16.40 1.85 -3.05
N GLY A 56 16.78 0.67 -3.52
CA GLY A 56 17.25 -0.43 -2.68
C GLY A 56 18.00 -1.48 -3.50
N THR A 57 18.40 -2.59 -2.89
CA THR A 57 19.15 -3.68 -3.55
C THR A 57 18.45 -4.22 -4.80
N HIS A 58 17.12 -4.12 -4.85
CA HIS A 58 16.29 -4.69 -5.91
C HIS A 58 15.55 -3.66 -6.77
N VAL A 59 15.77 -2.36 -6.56
CA VAL A 59 15.04 -1.29 -7.27
C VAL A 59 15.95 -0.07 -7.49
N GLU A 60 16.12 0.29 -8.76
CA GLU A 60 16.83 1.51 -9.18
C GLU A 60 16.01 2.78 -8.86
N PRO A 61 16.65 3.97 -8.77
CA PRO A 61 15.93 5.23 -8.54
C PRO A 61 14.83 5.54 -9.58
N GLY A 62 14.96 5.04 -10.81
CA GLY A 62 13.96 5.15 -11.87
C GLY A 62 12.81 4.12 -11.78
N GLY A 63 12.75 3.31 -10.71
CA GLY A 63 11.71 2.31 -10.50
C GLY A 63 11.93 0.98 -11.23
N LYS A 64 13.00 0.84 -12.01
CA LYS A 64 13.37 -0.44 -12.64
C LYS A 64 13.72 -1.47 -11.57
N CYS A 65 13.16 -2.67 -11.65
CA CYS A 65 13.52 -3.76 -10.76
C CYS A 65 14.85 -4.41 -11.19
N ILE A 66 15.69 -4.72 -10.21
CA ILE A 66 17.00 -5.40 -10.36
C ILE A 66 17.08 -6.59 -9.39
N ALA A 67 16.30 -7.63 -9.70
CA ALA A 67 16.29 -8.90 -8.98
C ALA A 67 17.50 -9.76 -9.34
N GLY A 68 18.08 -10.46 -8.35
CA GLY A 68 19.11 -11.49 -8.61
C GLY A 68 18.60 -12.63 -9.51
N TYR A 69 17.28 -12.86 -9.52
CA TYR A 69 16.60 -13.78 -10.43
C TYR A 69 16.85 -13.45 -11.92
N PHE A 70 17.07 -12.19 -12.30
CA PHE A 70 17.41 -11.83 -13.68
C PHE A 70 18.77 -12.40 -14.13
N ASN A 71 19.73 -12.54 -13.22
CA ASN A 71 21.02 -13.16 -13.53
C ASN A 71 20.85 -14.67 -13.80
N SER A 72 19.98 -15.33 -13.03
CA SER A 72 19.59 -16.73 -13.28
C SER A 72 18.89 -16.88 -14.62
N TRP A 73 17.98 -15.95 -14.95
CA TRP A 73 17.28 -15.91 -16.24
C TRP A 73 18.24 -15.77 -17.42
N GLN A 74 19.21 -14.84 -17.35
CA GLN A 74 20.22 -14.68 -18.39
C GLN A 74 21.12 -15.90 -18.55
N SER A 75 21.36 -16.66 -17.47
CA SER A 75 22.19 -17.87 -17.53
C SER A 75 21.43 -19.11 -18.01
N LYS A 76 20.13 -19.21 -17.71
CA LYS A 76 19.31 -20.40 -17.99
C LYS A 76 17.82 -20.02 -18.15
N PRO A 77 17.43 -19.38 -19.27
CA PRO A 77 16.08 -18.87 -19.46
C PRO A 77 15.01 -19.97 -19.47
N GLU A 78 15.35 -21.18 -19.94
CA GLU A 78 14.44 -22.32 -19.99
C GLU A 78 14.11 -22.93 -18.62
N ALA A 79 14.84 -22.54 -17.58
CA ALA A 79 14.60 -22.92 -16.19
C ALA A 79 13.98 -21.79 -15.36
N CYS A 80 13.56 -20.69 -15.98
CA CYS A 80 12.99 -19.52 -15.32
C CYS A 80 11.55 -19.28 -15.79
N SER A 81 10.73 -18.65 -14.94
CA SER A 81 9.35 -18.30 -15.27
C SER A 81 8.94 -16.94 -14.73
N LEU A 82 8.00 -16.29 -15.44
CA LEU A 82 7.46 -14.99 -15.00
C LEU A 82 6.74 -15.13 -13.65
N LYS A 83 6.11 -16.27 -13.39
CA LYS A 83 5.43 -16.57 -12.12
C LYS A 83 6.43 -16.54 -10.96
N GLU A 84 7.52 -17.30 -11.05
CA GLU A 84 8.54 -17.37 -9.99
C GLU A 84 9.26 -16.04 -9.79
N LEU A 85 9.52 -15.29 -10.87
CA LEU A 85 10.05 -13.93 -10.77
C LEU A 85 9.09 -13.00 -10.00
N LEU A 86 7.79 -13.10 -10.22
CA LEU A 86 6.80 -12.31 -9.46
C LEU A 86 6.66 -12.80 -8.02
N GLU A 87 6.80 -14.09 -7.74
CA GLU A 87 6.85 -14.63 -6.37
C GLU A 87 8.11 -14.15 -5.63
N PHE A 88 9.28 -14.15 -6.30
CA PHE A 88 10.51 -13.57 -5.78
C PHE A 88 10.37 -12.07 -5.47
N LEU A 89 9.75 -11.30 -6.36
CA LEU A 89 9.52 -9.87 -6.13
C LEU A 89 8.53 -9.63 -4.97
N GLN A 90 7.47 -10.44 -4.83
CA GLN A 90 6.54 -10.36 -3.70
C GLN A 90 7.25 -10.63 -2.36
N ASP A 91 8.10 -11.66 -2.31
CA ASP A 91 8.89 -12.04 -1.14
C ASP A 91 9.89 -10.93 -0.74
N VAL A 92 10.61 -10.38 -1.72
CA VAL A 92 11.52 -9.24 -1.52
C VAL A 92 10.77 -7.98 -1.02
N PHE A 93 9.69 -7.59 -1.68
CA PHE A 93 8.94 -6.37 -1.34
C PHE A 93 8.11 -6.50 -0.06
N SER A 94 7.82 -7.73 0.38
CA SER A 94 7.24 -8.00 1.71
C SER A 94 8.25 -7.76 2.85
N ARG A 95 9.56 -7.82 2.58
CA ARG A 95 10.62 -7.43 3.53
C ARG A 95 10.96 -5.94 3.46
N GLU A 96 11.22 -5.43 2.26
CA GLU A 96 11.52 -4.02 2.00
C GLU A 96 10.58 -3.48 0.90
N PRO A 97 9.47 -2.82 1.27
CA PRO A 97 8.55 -2.22 0.30
C PRO A 97 9.28 -1.18 -0.56
N PRO A 98 9.13 -1.22 -1.89
CA PRO A 98 9.88 -0.33 -2.76
C PRO A 98 9.16 1.01 -3.00
N LEU A 99 7.90 1.14 -2.57
CA LEU A 99 7.08 2.34 -2.70
C LEU A 99 6.57 2.80 -1.34
N TYR A 100 6.65 4.11 -1.10
CA TYR A 100 6.15 4.76 0.12
C TYR A 100 5.18 5.89 -0.23
N SER A 101 4.15 6.07 0.58
CA SER A 101 3.25 7.22 0.46
C SER A 101 3.97 8.53 0.80
N LYS A 102 3.67 9.59 0.05
CA LYS A 102 4.11 10.95 0.35
C LYS A 102 3.50 11.42 1.68
N PRO A 103 4.24 12.17 2.52
CA PRO A 103 3.65 12.82 3.67
C PRO A 103 2.53 13.77 3.22
N LYS A 104 1.32 13.58 3.75
CA LYS A 104 0.21 14.51 3.51
C LYS A 104 0.41 15.75 4.37
N PRO A 105 0.22 16.97 3.86
CA PRO A 105 0.24 18.18 4.69
C PRO A 105 -0.74 18.04 5.87
N PRO A 106 -0.40 18.54 7.07
CA PRO A 106 -1.35 18.56 8.18
C PRO A 106 -2.60 19.34 7.75
N ALA A 107 -3.77 18.79 8.03
CA ALA A 107 -5.02 19.49 7.78
C ALA A 107 -5.06 20.78 8.62
N PRO A 108 -5.62 21.89 8.10
CA PRO A 108 -5.76 23.11 8.88
C PRO A 108 -6.59 22.81 10.13
N ALA A 109 -6.06 23.18 11.30
CA ALA A 109 -6.75 22.98 12.56
C ALA A 109 -7.97 23.92 12.62
N TYR A 110 -9.17 23.35 12.47
CA TYR A 110 -10.41 24.07 12.77
C TYR A 110 -10.47 24.35 14.27
N SER A 111 -10.16 25.57 14.66
CA SER A 111 -10.19 26.02 16.06
C SER A 111 -11.63 26.18 16.55
N SER A 112 -12.25 25.08 16.97
CA SER A 112 -13.51 25.11 17.70
C SER A 112 -13.27 25.60 19.13
N GLN A 113 -13.18 26.92 19.32
CA GLN A 113 -13.24 27.52 20.65
C GLN A 113 -14.65 27.33 21.24
N PRO A 114 -14.80 26.82 22.48
CA PRO A 114 -16.07 26.86 23.18
C PRO A 114 -16.41 28.31 23.58
N PRO A 115 -17.68 28.74 23.51
CA PRO A 115 -18.07 30.09 23.91
C PRO A 115 -18.05 30.24 25.43
N THR A 116 -17.09 30.99 25.96
CA THR A 116 -17.06 31.34 27.39
C THR A 116 -18.05 32.46 27.68
N SER A 117 -19.14 32.17 28.40
CA SER A 117 -20.04 33.19 28.92
C SER A 117 -19.34 34.02 30.01
N GLN A 118 -19.21 35.33 29.81
CA GLN A 118 -18.73 36.26 30.85
C GLN A 118 -19.85 37.22 31.26
N ILE A 119 -20.02 37.36 32.58
CA ILE A 119 -21.00 38.24 33.21
C ILE A 119 -20.33 39.59 33.51
N THR A 120 -21.05 40.67 33.27
CA THR A 120 -20.60 42.05 33.46
C THR A 120 -20.44 42.44 34.93
N SER A 121 -19.34 43.12 35.26
CA SER A 121 -19.28 44.06 36.40
C SER A 121 -18.33 45.22 36.11
N THR A 122 -18.72 46.41 36.56
CA THR A 122 -18.22 47.72 36.10
C THR A 122 -17.31 48.36 37.15
N SER A 123 -16.14 48.91 36.76
CA SER A 123 -15.60 50.15 37.38
C SER A 123 -14.38 50.77 36.66
N SER A 124 -14.57 52.03 36.23
CA SER A 124 -13.62 53.16 36.24
C SER A 124 -12.13 53.05 35.83
N GLN A 125 -11.79 53.86 34.82
CA GLN A 125 -10.58 54.71 34.68
C GLN A 125 -9.17 54.08 34.60
N GLN A 126 -8.51 54.24 33.45
CA GLN A 126 -7.43 55.23 33.27
C GLN A 126 -7.03 55.39 31.80
N GLN A 127 -6.42 56.53 31.45
CA GLN A 127 -5.92 56.82 30.10
C GLN A 127 -4.55 56.17 29.88
N GLN A 128 -4.36 55.49 28.74
CA GLN A 128 -3.05 55.42 28.08
C GLN A 128 -3.21 55.12 26.58
N GLN A 129 -2.36 55.74 25.77
CA GLN A 129 -2.36 55.59 24.31
C GLN A 129 -1.73 54.24 23.92
N GLN A 130 -2.38 53.47 23.05
CA GLN A 130 -1.70 52.47 22.23
C GLN A 130 -2.30 52.43 20.83
N GLN A 131 -1.41 52.43 19.83
CA GLN A 131 -1.75 52.53 18.42
C GLN A 131 -2.38 51.21 17.92
N GLN A 132 -3.44 51.30 17.13
CA GLN A 132 -3.93 50.14 16.39
C GLN A 132 -2.91 49.76 15.29
N PRO A 133 -2.57 48.48 15.11
CA PRO A 133 -1.80 48.07 13.94
C PRO A 133 -2.64 48.29 12.66
N PRO A 134 -2.00 48.62 11.53
CA PRO A 134 -2.72 48.90 10.29
C PRO A 134 -3.47 47.66 9.78
N ARG A 135 -4.73 47.85 9.36
CA ARG A 135 -5.51 46.78 8.70
C ARG A 135 -4.81 46.34 7.39
N PRO A 136 -4.83 45.04 7.05
CA PRO A 136 -4.46 44.59 5.71
C PRO A 136 -5.39 45.22 4.64
N PRO A 137 -4.89 45.51 3.43
CA PRO A 137 -5.73 45.96 2.33
C PRO A 137 -6.70 44.84 1.88
N LEU A 138 -7.92 45.22 1.49
CA LEU A 138 -8.91 44.25 0.98
C LEU A 138 -8.47 43.67 -0.38
N PRO A 139 -8.73 42.38 -0.65
CA PRO A 139 -8.51 41.80 -1.97
C PRO A 139 -9.37 42.48 -3.06
N PRO A 140 -8.82 42.78 -4.26
CA PRO A 140 -9.48 43.57 -5.31
C PRO A 140 -10.65 42.87 -6.04
N GLN A 141 -11.16 41.74 -5.51
CA GLN A 141 -12.27 40.99 -6.10
C GLN A 141 -13.64 41.40 -5.52
N LEU A 142 -13.70 41.99 -4.32
CA LEU A 142 -14.96 42.42 -3.68
C LEU A 142 -15.41 43.84 -4.08
N ALA A 143 -14.54 44.66 -4.68
CA ALA A 143 -14.88 46.02 -5.09
C ALA A 143 -15.67 46.11 -6.42
N ARG A 144 -15.79 45.00 -7.16
CA ARG A 144 -16.29 44.99 -8.56
C ARG A 144 -17.75 44.56 -8.72
N SER A 145 -18.44 44.17 -7.64
CA SER A 145 -19.83 43.68 -7.69
C SER A 145 -20.90 44.73 -7.32
N LEU A 146 -20.52 46.00 -7.12
CA LEU A 146 -21.45 47.08 -6.72
C LEU A 146 -21.94 47.96 -7.88
N SER A 147 -21.72 47.56 -9.13
CA SER A 147 -22.10 48.34 -10.31
C SER A 147 -22.74 47.50 -11.42
N THR A 148 -23.98 47.07 -11.18
CA THR A 148 -24.95 46.81 -12.26
C THR A 148 -26.38 46.96 -11.73
N ASN A 149 -27.06 48.00 -12.19
CA ASN A 149 -28.47 48.26 -11.89
C ASN A 149 -29.30 47.86 -13.12
N SER A 150 -30.34 47.02 -12.98
CA SER A 150 -31.65 47.11 -13.67
C SER A 150 -32.50 45.81 -13.64
N SER A 151 -33.81 46.02 -13.43
CA SER A 151 -34.97 45.24 -13.95
C SER A 151 -35.25 43.77 -13.54
N LEU A 152 -36.23 43.62 -12.65
CA LEU A 152 -37.51 42.87 -12.82
C LEU A 152 -37.49 41.43 -13.41
N ALA A 153 -37.82 40.42 -12.59
CA ALA A 153 -39.10 39.65 -12.65
C ALA A 153 -39.07 38.30 -11.88
N HIS A 154 -39.99 38.15 -10.90
CA HIS A 154 -40.65 36.94 -10.34
C HIS A 154 -39.88 35.65 -9.91
N PRO A 155 -40.48 34.82 -9.02
CA PRO A 155 -39.82 33.67 -8.38
C PRO A 155 -40.24 32.29 -8.92
N ASP A 156 -39.37 31.29 -8.80
CA ASP A 156 -39.74 29.87 -8.75
C ASP A 156 -38.75 29.07 -7.85
N PRO A 157 -39.19 28.15 -6.96
CA PRO A 157 -38.31 27.48 -6.03
C PRO A 157 -38.32 25.93 -6.11
N GLN A 158 -37.73 25.30 -7.14
CA GLN A 158 -37.30 23.89 -7.03
C GLN A 158 -36.31 23.42 -8.10
N SER A 159 -35.09 23.04 -7.70
CA SER A 159 -34.26 21.94 -8.28
C SER A 159 -32.85 21.90 -7.65
N ARG A 160 -32.71 21.29 -6.46
CA ARG A 160 -31.39 20.90 -5.94
C ARG A 160 -31.11 19.45 -6.39
N PRO A 161 -30.00 19.15 -7.08
CA PRO A 161 -29.63 17.77 -7.37
C PRO A 161 -29.41 17.00 -6.07
N THR A 162 -30.12 15.90 -5.88
CA THR A 162 -29.85 14.95 -4.80
C THR A 162 -28.62 14.10 -5.15
N PRO A 163 -27.75 13.76 -4.18
CA PRO A 163 -26.68 12.80 -4.42
C PRO A 163 -27.26 11.40 -4.69
N PRO A 164 -26.61 10.58 -5.52
CA PRO A 164 -27.08 9.23 -5.82
C PRO A 164 -27.08 8.35 -4.57
N ILE A 165 -28.15 7.57 -4.41
CA ILE A 165 -28.30 6.60 -3.32
C ILE A 165 -27.26 5.49 -3.51
N ARG A 166 -26.41 5.26 -2.51
CA ARG A 166 -25.44 4.17 -2.49
C ARG A 166 -26.16 2.83 -2.27
N PRO A 167 -25.83 1.75 -3.00
CA PRO A 167 -26.39 0.42 -2.74
C PRO A 167 -26.03 -0.08 -1.33
N PRO A 168 -26.87 -0.93 -0.71
CA PRO A 168 -26.62 -1.49 0.62
C PRO A 168 -25.38 -2.40 0.62
N LEU A 169 -24.66 -2.43 1.74
CA LEU A 169 -23.54 -3.36 1.94
C LEU A 169 -24.06 -4.80 2.09
N PRO A 170 -23.31 -5.82 1.61
CA PRO A 170 -23.61 -7.21 1.90
C PRO A 170 -23.42 -7.52 3.40
N PRO A 171 -24.19 -8.48 3.96
CA PRO A 171 -24.08 -8.87 5.37
C PRO A 171 -22.75 -9.59 5.65
N PRO A 172 -22.23 -9.53 6.89
CA PRO A 172 -21.03 -10.27 7.28
C PRO A 172 -21.29 -11.78 7.30
N LEU A 173 -20.37 -12.54 6.69
CA LEU A 173 -20.29 -13.99 6.87
C LEU A 173 -19.86 -14.28 8.31
N TYR A 174 -20.82 -14.68 9.15
CA TYR A 174 -20.51 -15.14 10.51
C TYR A 174 -19.64 -16.39 10.48
N SER A 175 -18.56 -16.36 11.26
CA SER A 175 -17.70 -17.51 11.49
C SER A 175 -18.45 -18.65 12.19
N GLN A 176 -18.54 -19.82 11.56
CA GLN A 176 -18.80 -21.06 12.29
C GLN A 176 -17.46 -21.67 12.72
N SER A 177 -17.17 -21.54 14.01
CA SER A 177 -16.11 -22.28 14.69
C SER A 177 -16.71 -23.41 15.52
N SER A 178 -16.16 -24.61 15.36
CA SER A 178 -16.10 -25.69 16.35
C SER A 178 -17.41 -26.30 16.88
N GLN A 179 -17.71 -27.53 16.47
CA GLN A 179 -18.35 -28.51 17.33
C GLN A 179 -17.56 -29.83 17.33
N SER A 180 -16.94 -30.12 18.46
CA SER A 180 -16.23 -31.37 18.74
C SER A 180 -17.01 -32.15 19.81
N LEU A 181 -17.70 -33.23 19.42
CA LEU A 181 -18.35 -34.15 20.36
C LEU A 181 -18.23 -35.61 19.89
N THR A 182 -17.33 -36.35 20.54
CA THR A 182 -17.49 -37.77 20.87
C THR A 182 -18.14 -37.84 22.30
N PRO A 183 -18.50 -38.99 22.90
CA PRO A 183 -18.23 -40.39 22.50
C PRO A 183 -19.42 -41.38 22.64
N SER A 184 -19.19 -42.64 22.24
CA SER A 184 -19.85 -43.84 22.82
C SER A 184 -18.99 -45.08 22.57
N SER A 185 -19.02 -46.05 23.49
CA SER A 185 -17.99 -47.08 23.69
C SER A 185 -18.57 -48.50 23.82
N SER A 186 -17.80 -49.52 23.40
CA SER A 186 -17.89 -50.97 23.73
C SER A 186 -17.12 -51.78 22.66
N THR A 187 -16.22 -52.76 22.89
CA THR A 187 -15.51 -53.33 24.07
C THR A 187 -14.25 -54.10 23.55
N PRO A 188 -13.11 -54.22 24.27
CA PRO A 188 -11.92 -55.02 23.87
C PRO A 188 -11.95 -56.47 24.43
N PRO A 189 -10.99 -57.38 24.11
CA PRO A 189 -9.79 -57.50 24.98
C PRO A 189 -8.45 -58.03 24.34
N LEU A 190 -7.35 -57.45 24.85
CA LEU A 190 -6.05 -58.05 25.25
C LEU A 190 -5.31 -59.14 24.42
N HIS A 191 -4.05 -58.85 24.05
CA HIS A 191 -2.94 -59.81 24.13
C HIS A 191 -1.59 -59.17 24.54
N LEU A 192 -0.67 -60.00 25.04
CA LEU A 192 0.60 -59.65 25.71
C LEU A 192 1.75 -60.49 25.10
N ARG A 193 3.05 -60.19 25.20
CA ARG A 193 3.82 -59.16 25.93
C ARG A 193 4.92 -58.62 24.96
N PRO A 194 6.16 -58.18 25.32
CA PRO A 194 7.05 -57.44 24.41
C PRO A 194 8.28 -58.25 23.93
N ASN A 195 9.14 -57.64 23.10
CA ASN A 195 10.58 -57.77 23.32
C ASN A 195 11.36 -56.48 23.00
N SER A 196 12.46 -56.30 23.74
CA SER A 196 13.46 -55.27 23.53
C SER A 196 14.43 -55.66 22.41
N ASN A 197 14.96 -54.68 21.67
CA ASN A 197 16.39 -54.69 21.38
C ASN A 197 16.90 -53.29 20.99
N SER A 198 17.93 -52.87 21.72
CA SER A 198 18.67 -51.63 21.57
C SER A 198 19.82 -51.79 20.55
N ILE A 199 20.45 -50.66 20.18
CA ILE A 199 21.89 -50.59 19.76
C ILE A 199 22.15 -51.14 18.32
N GLN A 200 23.02 -50.57 17.46
CA GLN A 200 24.21 -49.72 17.67
C GLN A 200 24.44 -48.69 16.53
N PHE A 201 25.16 -47.60 16.84
CA PHE A 201 25.84 -46.73 15.87
C PHE A 201 27.12 -47.40 15.32
N ILE A 202 27.49 -47.19 14.06
CA ILE A 202 28.85 -47.46 13.57
C ILE A 202 29.32 -46.33 12.63
N PRO A 203 30.42 -45.60 12.95
CA PRO A 203 31.07 -44.69 12.03
C PRO A 203 32.19 -45.36 11.20
N THR A 204 32.59 -44.63 10.16
CA THR A 204 33.71 -44.77 9.20
C THR A 204 34.95 -45.57 9.62
N PRO A 205 35.71 -46.07 8.61
CA PRO A 205 37.15 -45.89 8.61
C PRO A 205 37.65 -45.00 7.46
N GLN A 206 38.57 -44.10 7.82
CA GLN A 206 39.38 -43.29 6.92
C GLN A 206 40.53 -44.14 6.36
N LEU A 207 40.86 -43.98 5.07
CA LEU A 207 42.14 -44.43 4.53
C LEU A 207 42.92 -43.22 4.01
N GLY A 208 44.14 -43.10 4.51
CA GLY A 208 45.17 -42.28 3.92
C GLY A 208 46.53 -42.83 4.36
N LEU A 209 47.47 -42.91 3.42
CA LEU A 209 48.88 -42.62 3.72
C LEU A 209 49.67 -42.39 2.43
N THR A 210 50.71 -41.59 2.59
CA THR A 210 51.60 -41.07 1.55
C THR A 210 52.57 -42.14 1.03
N LEU A 211 53.07 -41.91 -0.19
CA LEU A 211 54.52 -41.79 -0.45
C LEU A 211 54.71 -40.73 -1.53
#